data_AF-A0A077Z928-F1
#
_entry.id   AF-A0A077Z928-F1
#
_cell.length_a   1.000
_cell.length_b   1.000
_cell.length_c   1.000
_cell.angle_alpha   90.00
_cell.angle_beta   90.00
_cell.angle_gamma   90.00
#
_symmetry.space_group_name_H-M   'P 1'
#
loop_
_entity.id
_entity.type
_entity.pdbx_description
1 polymer ?
#
loop_
_entity_poly.entity_id
_entity_poly.type
_entity_poly.pdbx_seq_one_letter_code
_entity_poly.pdbx_strand_id
1 'polypeptide(L)'
;MISDHLAFPYDSHDATSQEYLGRKRRQKAWTLLDWSLFRCWSPEFSSRVLESQYWQCAFPQIRLRFRAGLAYTIIYTIVWMTYFAALYPLNEITNYVIFSTLVLVIFVSVFAFTFTNSLYCRLYVPTSVFCICLVAVSSVFVFMVEKPALTPLARFALSVEVVLLIYTVIPLPMYLCVILALAFSILFEELRLSPSSSYRPRGVMFSFYTLAHILGVHIFVLMQVRDRKTFIKVGQSLLARKDLEIEKEFKDRMIGSVMPRMVAEELLKESSELKRPSNTPDRGSNLFRPFTMNLMHNVSILFADIVGFTKMSSNKSADELVNMLNDLFGRFDALCGKCGCEKISTLGKHLNIFLSCFLAF
;
A
#
# COMPACT_ATOMS: atom_id res chain seq x y z
N MET A 1 17.56 8.69 0.56
CA MET A 1 18.20 7.46 1.11
C MET A 1 17.36 6.18 0.92
N ILE A 2 16.38 6.13 0.00
CA ILE A 2 15.58 4.90 -0.28
C ILE A 2 15.61 4.52 -1.78
N SER A 3 16.33 5.26 -2.63
CA SER A 3 16.20 5.13 -4.09
C SER A 3 17.15 4.13 -4.78
N ASP A 4 18.18 3.62 -4.12
CA ASP A 4 19.33 3.02 -4.83
C ASP A 4 19.32 1.48 -4.93
N HIS A 5 18.25 0.78 -4.53
CA HIS A 5 18.25 -0.70 -4.49
C HIS A 5 17.24 -1.41 -5.39
N LEU A 6 16.67 -0.72 -6.38
CA LEU A 6 15.73 -1.35 -7.34
C LEU A 6 16.13 -1.11 -8.79
N ALA A 7 17.32 -1.58 -9.17
CA ALA A 7 17.70 -1.78 -10.56
C ALA A 7 17.90 -3.30 -10.80
N PHE A 8 16.97 -3.92 -11.52
CA PHE A 8 17.16 -5.28 -12.05
C PHE A 8 17.86 -5.16 -13.42
N PRO A 9 18.99 -5.86 -13.65
CA PRO A 9 19.65 -5.86 -14.95
C PRO A 9 18.89 -6.77 -15.94
N TYR A 10 18.72 -6.26 -17.16
CA TYR A 10 18.20 -7.00 -18.31
C TYR A 10 19.40 -7.63 -19.03
N ASP A 11 19.69 -8.91 -18.76
CA ASP A 11 20.71 -9.65 -19.52
C ASP A 11 20.07 -10.37 -20.71
N SER A 12 20.40 -9.87 -21.89
CA SER A 12 20.35 -10.56 -23.17
C SER A 12 21.67 -11.29 -23.37
N HIS A 13 21.64 -12.59 -23.69
CA HIS A 13 22.48 -13.24 -24.72
C HIS A 13 22.45 -14.79 -24.61
N ASP A 14 22.49 -15.37 -25.81
CA ASP A 14 23.05 -16.67 -26.18
C ASP A 14 22.19 -17.94 -26.20
N ALA A 15 21.84 -18.26 -27.45
CA ALA A 15 21.18 -19.44 -27.95
C ALA A 15 22.15 -20.63 -28.08
N THR A 16 22.28 -21.44 -27.03
CA THR A 16 22.83 -22.82 -27.11
C THR A 16 22.13 -23.80 -26.15
N SER A 17 21.01 -23.41 -25.54
CA SER A 17 20.42 -24.14 -24.39
C SER A 17 19.23 -25.06 -24.71
N GLN A 18 18.78 -25.19 -25.96
CA GLN A 18 17.46 -25.81 -26.25
C GLN A 18 17.33 -27.29 -25.89
N GLU A 19 18.39 -28.09 -25.95
CA GLU A 19 18.30 -29.54 -25.64
C GLU A 19 18.44 -29.83 -24.13
N TYR A 20 19.20 -29.03 -23.39
CA TYR A 20 19.29 -29.11 -21.92
C TYR A 20 18.03 -28.58 -21.20
N LEU A 21 17.24 -27.72 -21.86
CA LEU A 21 16.01 -27.15 -21.29
C LEU A 21 14.88 -28.20 -21.15
N GLY A 22 14.90 -29.30 -21.93
CA GLY A 22 13.85 -30.33 -21.89
C GLY A 22 13.83 -31.16 -20.59
N ARG A 23 15.00 -31.65 -20.14
CA ARG A 23 15.10 -32.42 -18.87
C ARG A 23 14.91 -31.52 -17.64
N LYS A 24 15.46 -30.30 -17.66
CA LYS A 24 15.24 -29.33 -16.57
C LYS A 24 13.79 -28.87 -16.47
N ARG A 25 13.01 -28.84 -17.56
CA ARG A 25 11.58 -28.49 -17.52
C ARG A 25 10.74 -29.51 -16.74
N ARG A 26 11.01 -30.82 -16.87
CA ARG A 26 10.26 -31.84 -16.11
C ARG A 26 10.60 -31.84 -14.62
N GLN A 27 11.87 -31.72 -14.24
CA GLN A 27 12.25 -31.56 -12.83
C GLN A 27 11.76 -30.22 -12.25
N LYS A 28 11.85 -29.13 -13.01
CA LYS A 28 11.25 -27.85 -12.60
C LYS A 28 9.75 -27.97 -12.41
N ALA A 29 9.02 -28.71 -13.25
CA ALA A 29 7.56 -28.83 -13.13
C ALA A 29 7.13 -29.45 -11.78
N TRP A 30 7.81 -30.49 -11.31
CA TRP A 30 7.53 -31.06 -9.98
C TRP A 30 7.87 -30.08 -8.86
N THR A 31 9.04 -29.43 -8.92
CA THR A 31 9.39 -28.40 -7.93
C THR A 31 8.50 -27.17 -7.99
N LEU A 32 7.97 -26.81 -9.16
CA LEU A 32 7.06 -25.69 -9.39
C LEU A 32 5.66 -26.00 -8.88
N LEU A 33 5.20 -27.26 -9.00
CA LEU A 33 3.95 -27.69 -8.40
C LEU A 33 4.03 -27.61 -6.88
N ASP A 34 5.08 -28.16 -6.28
CA ASP A 34 5.32 -28.03 -4.83
C ASP A 34 5.43 -26.55 -4.42
N TRP A 35 6.20 -25.75 -5.16
CA TRP A 35 6.29 -24.30 -4.92
C TRP A 35 4.94 -23.59 -5.05
N SER A 36 4.13 -23.95 -6.05
CA SER A 36 2.83 -23.31 -6.29
C SER A 36 1.80 -23.70 -5.23
N LEU A 37 1.85 -24.93 -4.73
CA LEU A 37 1.01 -25.40 -3.64
C LEU A 37 1.44 -24.71 -2.34
N PHE A 38 2.71 -24.73 -1.96
CA PHE A 38 3.17 -24.00 -0.76
C PHE A 38 2.83 -22.51 -0.82
N ARG A 39 3.00 -21.87 -1.98
CA ARG A 39 2.69 -20.44 -2.16
C ARG A 39 1.20 -20.14 -2.19
N CYS A 40 0.34 -21.14 -2.45
CA CYS A 40 -1.09 -21.01 -2.28
C CYS A 40 -1.48 -21.00 -0.78
N TRP A 41 -0.74 -21.72 0.07
CA TRP A 41 -1.01 -21.84 1.50
C TRP A 41 -0.38 -20.72 2.35
N SER A 42 0.70 -20.12 1.84
CA SER A 42 1.30 -18.90 2.36
C SER A 42 1.70 -18.01 1.18
N PRO A 43 0.74 -17.29 0.58
CA PRO A 43 1.11 -16.27 -0.39
C PRO A 43 2.01 -15.28 0.35
N GLU A 44 3.23 -15.06 -0.13
CA GLU A 44 4.19 -14.10 0.41
C GLU A 44 4.83 -13.38 -0.77
N PHE A 45 5.23 -12.12 -0.56
CA PHE A 45 6.07 -11.42 -1.51
C PHE A 45 7.39 -12.17 -1.70
N SER A 46 7.97 -12.13 -2.90
CA SER A 46 9.27 -12.76 -3.18
C SER A 46 10.40 -12.17 -2.33
N SER A 47 10.26 -10.92 -1.89
CA SER A 47 11.19 -10.23 -1.01
C SER A 47 10.69 -10.23 0.43
N ARG A 48 11.50 -10.77 1.35
CA ARG A 48 11.23 -10.74 2.81
C ARG A 48 11.17 -9.32 3.35
N VAL A 49 11.97 -8.41 2.80
CA VAL A 49 11.94 -6.99 3.19
C VAL A 49 10.58 -6.39 2.83
N LEU A 50 10.09 -6.66 1.62
CA LEU A 50 8.78 -6.16 1.20
C LEU A 50 7.64 -6.74 2.04
N GLU A 51 7.70 -8.02 2.39
CA GLU A 51 6.74 -8.65 3.31
C GLU A 51 6.78 -8.02 4.71
N SER A 52 7.96 -7.75 5.27
CA SER A 52 8.08 -7.07 6.57
C SER A 52 7.47 -5.66 6.57
N GLN A 53 7.68 -4.89 5.48
CA GLN A 53 7.11 -3.55 5.32
C GLN A 53 5.58 -3.62 5.15
N TYR A 54 5.10 -4.59 4.37
CA TYR A 54 3.68 -4.88 4.25
C TYR A 54 3.06 -5.16 5.63
N TRP A 55 3.68 -6.03 6.44
CA TRP A 55 3.17 -6.32 7.79
C TRP A 55 3.11 -5.08 8.67
N GLN A 56 4.12 -4.21 8.63
CA GLN A 56 4.10 -2.96 9.40
C GLN A 56 2.93 -2.04 8.99
N CYS A 57 2.65 -1.94 7.68
CA CYS A 57 1.54 -1.13 7.17
C CYS A 57 0.16 -1.80 7.39
N ALA A 58 0.09 -3.13 7.28
CA ALA A 58 -1.16 -3.89 7.35
C ALA A 58 -1.60 -4.19 8.80
N PHE A 59 -0.67 -4.28 9.75
CA PHE A 59 -0.98 -4.68 11.13
C PHE A 59 -2.07 -3.84 11.81
N PRO A 60 -2.12 -2.49 11.67
CA PRO A 60 -3.21 -1.69 12.22
C PRO A 60 -4.58 -2.06 11.63
N GLN A 61 -4.63 -2.34 10.32
CA GLN A 61 -5.87 -2.75 9.64
C GLN A 61 -6.31 -4.14 10.07
N ILE A 62 -5.38 -5.09 10.16
CA ILE A 62 -5.62 -6.45 10.64
C ILE A 62 -6.16 -6.43 12.07
N ARG A 63 -5.55 -5.62 12.95
CA ARG A 63 -6.03 -5.43 14.32
C ARG A 63 -7.41 -4.82 14.38
N LEU A 64 -7.71 -3.84 13.52
CA LEU A 64 -9.04 -3.22 13.46
C LEU A 64 -10.10 -4.24 13.02
N ARG A 65 -9.80 -5.07 12.02
CA ARG A 65 -10.68 -6.17 11.58
C ARG A 65 -10.92 -7.18 12.71
N PHE A 66 -9.88 -7.56 13.45
CA PHE A 66 -10.00 -8.45 14.59
C PHE A 66 -10.86 -7.84 15.72
N ARG A 67 -10.66 -6.56 16.05
CA ARG A 67 -11.52 -5.82 17.00
C ARG A 67 -12.96 -5.76 16.56
N ALA A 68 -13.22 -5.50 15.28
CA ALA A 68 -14.57 -5.47 14.74
C ALA A 68 -15.26 -6.84 14.88
N GLY A 69 -14.56 -7.94 14.63
CA GLY A 69 -15.12 -9.27 14.85
C GLY A 69 -15.27 -9.65 16.32
N LEU A 70 -14.40 -9.20 17.22
CA LEU A 70 -14.63 -9.34 18.67
C LEU A 70 -15.87 -8.56 19.12
N ALA A 71 -16.05 -7.33 18.64
CA ALA A 71 -17.25 -6.54 18.90
C ALA A 71 -18.51 -7.25 18.36
N TYR A 72 -18.42 -7.84 17.17
CA TYR A 72 -19.50 -8.69 16.62
C TYR A 72 -19.82 -9.86 17.55
N THR A 73 -18.81 -10.62 18.01
CA THR A 73 -19.04 -11.75 18.95
C THR A 73 -19.64 -11.30 20.28
N ILE A 74 -19.25 -10.14 20.80
CA ILE A 74 -19.79 -9.56 22.03
C ILE A 74 -21.27 -9.23 21.84
N ILE A 75 -21.61 -8.48 20.79
CA ILE A 75 -22.99 -8.11 20.46
C ILE A 75 -23.82 -9.39 20.26
N TYR A 76 -23.28 -10.37 19.56
CA TYR A 76 -23.91 -11.66 19.32
C TYR A 76 -24.28 -12.38 20.62
N THR A 77 -23.32 -12.51 21.55
CA THR A 77 -23.59 -13.14 22.86
C THR A 77 -24.65 -12.39 23.66
N ILE A 78 -24.68 -11.06 23.60
CA ILE A 78 -25.71 -10.25 24.26
C ILE A 78 -27.08 -10.49 23.63
N VAL A 79 -27.18 -10.49 22.30
CA VAL A 79 -28.44 -10.72 21.58
C VAL A 79 -29.02 -12.11 21.87
N TRP A 80 -28.19 -13.15 21.88
CA TRP A 80 -28.67 -14.50 22.23
C TRP A 80 -29.05 -14.62 23.70
N MET A 81 -28.32 -13.96 24.59
CA MET A 81 -28.65 -13.91 26.01
C MET A 81 -30.00 -13.24 26.26
N THR A 82 -30.27 -12.10 25.63
CA THR A 82 -31.55 -11.40 25.77
C THR A 82 -32.69 -12.18 25.12
N TYR A 83 -32.45 -12.82 23.98
CA TYR A 83 -33.43 -13.67 23.30
C TYR A 83 -33.89 -14.83 24.20
N PHE A 84 -32.96 -15.56 24.83
CA PHE A 84 -33.33 -16.68 25.70
C PHE A 84 -33.90 -16.23 27.05
N ALA A 85 -33.42 -15.11 27.61
CA ALA A 85 -34.00 -14.52 28.81
C ALA A 85 -35.44 -14.02 28.61
N ALA A 86 -35.83 -13.66 27.38
CA ALA A 86 -37.20 -13.28 27.05
C ALA A 86 -38.14 -14.50 26.85
N LEU A 87 -37.61 -15.66 26.46
CA LEU A 87 -38.40 -16.85 26.15
C LEU A 87 -38.59 -17.81 27.34
N TYR A 88 -37.60 -17.91 28.24
CA TYR A 88 -37.60 -18.87 29.33
C TYR A 88 -37.47 -18.17 30.69
N PRO A 89 -38.12 -18.69 31.75
CA PRO A 89 -37.90 -18.19 33.09
C PRO A 89 -36.43 -18.39 33.50
N LEU A 90 -35.86 -17.40 34.19
CA LEU A 90 -34.43 -17.37 34.59
C LEU A 90 -33.97 -18.65 35.31
N ASN A 91 -34.85 -19.28 36.09
CA ASN A 91 -34.55 -20.50 36.83
C ASN A 91 -34.19 -21.68 35.92
N GLU A 92 -34.74 -21.75 34.70
CA GLU A 92 -34.46 -22.85 33.76
C GLU A 92 -33.17 -22.63 32.96
N ILE A 93 -32.78 -21.37 32.77
CA ILE A 93 -31.62 -20.98 31.95
C ILE A 93 -30.43 -20.49 32.78
N THR A 94 -30.44 -20.68 34.10
CA THR A 94 -29.41 -20.14 35.01
C THR A 94 -28.00 -20.58 34.60
N ASN A 95 -27.81 -21.86 34.27
CA ASN A 95 -26.52 -22.38 33.81
C ASN A 95 -26.04 -21.72 32.51
N TYR A 96 -26.97 -21.47 31.58
CA TYR A 96 -26.67 -20.81 30.32
C TYR A 96 -26.30 -19.34 30.52
N VAL A 97 -27.04 -18.65 31.39
CA VAL A 97 -26.78 -17.24 31.72
C VAL A 97 -25.41 -17.08 32.38
N ILE A 98 -25.08 -17.91 33.37
CA ILE A 98 -23.78 -17.86 34.07
C ILE A 98 -22.63 -18.13 33.09
N PHE A 99 -22.74 -19.18 32.26
CA PHE A 99 -21.68 -19.49 31.31
C PHE A 99 -21.49 -18.38 30.27
N SER A 100 -22.58 -17.84 29.73
CA SER A 100 -22.53 -16.79 28.71
C SER A 100 -22.02 -15.47 29.27
N THR A 101 -22.31 -15.11 30.52
CA THR A 101 -21.73 -13.92 31.16
C THR A 101 -20.22 -14.08 31.39
N LEU A 102 -19.74 -15.26 31.78
CA LEU A 102 -18.31 -15.54 31.89
C LEU A 102 -17.61 -15.41 30.53
N VAL A 103 -18.18 -16.01 29.48
CA VAL A 103 -17.64 -15.90 28.11
C VAL A 103 -17.63 -14.44 27.63
N LEU A 104 -18.70 -13.68 27.90
CA LEU A 104 -18.78 -12.25 27.57
C LEU A 104 -17.67 -11.45 28.27
N VAL A 105 -17.45 -11.66 29.57
CA VAL A 105 -16.36 -11.00 30.33
C VAL A 105 -14.99 -11.32 29.72
N ILE A 106 -14.77 -12.58 29.32
CA ILE A 106 -13.52 -12.97 28.66
C ILE A 106 -13.37 -12.25 27.31
N PHE A 107 -14.40 -12.20 26.46
CA PHE A 107 -14.32 -11.46 25.19
C PHE A 107 -14.08 -9.95 25.38
N VAL A 108 -14.73 -9.33 26.36
CA VAL A 108 -14.49 -7.92 26.71
C VAL A 108 -13.06 -7.71 27.21
N SER A 109 -12.52 -8.63 28.01
CA SER A 109 -11.13 -8.58 28.47
C SER A 109 -10.12 -8.72 27.32
N VAL A 110 -10.39 -9.61 26.35
CA VAL A 110 -9.57 -9.76 25.14
C VAL A 110 -9.68 -8.51 24.26
N PHE A 111 -10.88 -7.94 24.11
CA PHE A 111 -11.09 -6.69 23.39
C PHE A 111 -10.27 -5.54 24.02
N ALA A 112 -10.30 -5.41 25.34
CA ALA A 112 -9.48 -4.46 26.08
C ALA A 112 -7.97 -4.72 25.88
N PHE A 113 -7.53 -5.98 25.93
CA PHE A 113 -6.15 -6.38 25.68
C PHE A 113 -5.65 -5.96 24.28
N THR A 114 -6.52 -5.93 23.27
CA THR A 114 -6.12 -5.48 21.92
C THR A 114 -5.69 -4.01 21.88
N PHE A 115 -6.04 -3.18 22.86
CA PHE A 115 -5.56 -1.79 22.97
C PHE A 115 -4.12 -1.68 23.44
N THR A 116 -3.58 -2.70 24.11
CA THR A 116 -2.20 -2.74 24.56
C THR A 116 -1.26 -3.09 23.40
N ASN A 117 -0.84 -2.07 22.64
CA ASN A 117 -0.08 -2.21 21.39
C ASN A 117 1.10 -3.19 21.47
N SER A 118 1.97 -3.04 22.47
CA SER A 118 3.22 -3.81 22.57
C SER A 118 2.98 -5.30 22.81
N LEU A 119 2.12 -5.64 23.78
CA LEU A 119 1.84 -7.02 24.15
C LEU A 119 1.04 -7.74 23.07
N TYR A 120 0.04 -7.06 22.49
CA TYR A 120 -0.77 -7.64 21.43
C TYR A 120 0.07 -7.97 20.18
N CYS A 121 1.02 -7.11 19.78
CA CYS A 121 1.92 -7.41 18.66
C CYS A 121 2.71 -8.71 18.87
N ARG A 122 3.09 -9.04 20.11
CA ARG A 122 3.82 -10.27 20.43
C ARG A 122 2.90 -11.50 20.54
N LEU A 123 1.65 -11.30 20.98
CA LEU A 123 0.73 -12.37 21.34
C LEU A 123 -0.50 -12.49 20.42
N TYR A 124 -0.54 -11.82 19.27
CA TYR A 124 -1.74 -11.83 18.42
C TYR A 124 -2.14 -13.24 17.96
N VAL A 125 -1.18 -14.13 17.63
CA VAL A 125 -1.45 -15.52 17.23
C VAL A 125 -2.08 -16.31 18.38
N PRO A 126 -1.46 -16.43 19.59
CA PRO A 126 -2.09 -17.16 20.68
C PRO A 126 -3.41 -16.54 21.14
N THR A 127 -3.56 -15.20 21.14
CA THR A 127 -4.84 -14.56 21.43
C THR A 127 -5.91 -14.96 20.41
N SER A 128 -5.57 -15.01 19.12
CA SER A 128 -6.49 -15.40 18.06
C SER A 128 -6.93 -16.87 18.18
N VAL A 129 -5.98 -17.78 18.45
CA VAL A 129 -6.28 -19.20 18.71
C VAL A 129 -7.16 -19.37 19.95
N PHE A 130 -6.83 -18.64 21.03
CA PHE A 130 -7.63 -18.63 22.26
C PHE A 130 -9.08 -18.18 22.00
N CYS A 131 -9.29 -17.13 21.19
CA CYS A 131 -10.62 -16.69 20.79
C CYS A 131 -11.39 -17.77 20.01
N ILE A 132 -10.74 -18.48 19.08
CA ILE A 132 -11.38 -19.59 18.36
C ILE A 132 -11.80 -20.68 19.33
N CYS A 133 -10.90 -21.09 20.24
CA CYS A 133 -11.21 -22.11 21.24
C CYS A 133 -12.38 -21.67 22.13
N LEU A 134 -12.43 -20.39 22.54
CA LEU A 134 -13.52 -19.86 23.35
C LEU A 134 -14.87 -19.87 22.60
N VAL A 135 -14.89 -19.51 21.31
CA VAL A 135 -16.09 -19.61 20.45
C VAL A 135 -16.50 -21.07 20.25
N ALA A 136 -15.53 -21.99 20.09
CA ALA A 136 -15.80 -23.42 19.95
C ALA A 136 -16.40 -24.00 21.24
N VAL A 137 -15.84 -23.66 22.39
CA VAL A 137 -16.37 -24.09 23.70
C VAL A 137 -17.76 -23.50 23.95
N SER A 138 -17.98 -22.23 23.61
CA SER A 138 -19.29 -21.60 23.82
C SER A 138 -20.38 -22.20 22.92
N SER A 139 -20.07 -22.49 21.67
CA SER A 139 -20.99 -23.16 20.75
C SER A 139 -21.26 -24.60 21.17
N VAL A 140 -20.25 -25.37 21.60
CA VAL A 140 -20.44 -26.72 22.17
C VAL A 140 -21.31 -26.68 23.44
N PHE A 141 -21.12 -25.68 24.30
CA PHE A 141 -21.94 -25.53 25.51
C PHE A 141 -23.43 -25.34 25.17
N VAL A 142 -23.76 -24.53 24.15
CA VAL A 142 -25.14 -24.37 23.65
C VAL A 142 -25.76 -25.70 23.19
N PHE A 143 -24.96 -26.66 22.74
CA PHE A 143 -25.43 -28.00 22.36
C PHE A 143 -25.76 -28.91 23.54
N MET A 144 -25.03 -28.74 24.64
CA MET A 144 -25.13 -29.60 25.82
C MET A 144 -26.28 -29.21 26.74
N VAL A 145 -26.68 -27.94 26.74
CA VAL A 145 -27.78 -27.49 27.59
C VAL A 145 -29.13 -27.91 26.97
N GLU A 146 -29.97 -28.61 27.74
CA GLU A 146 -31.30 -29.06 27.31
C GLU A 146 -32.26 -27.90 27.01
N LYS A 147 -32.19 -26.84 27.84
CA LYS A 147 -32.95 -25.60 27.72
C LYS A 147 -32.00 -24.40 27.65
N PRO A 148 -32.06 -23.56 26.61
CA PRO A 148 -33.11 -23.44 25.61
C PRO A 148 -33.05 -24.51 24.51
N ALA A 149 -34.21 -25.04 24.12
CA ALA A 149 -34.30 -26.02 23.04
C ALA A 149 -34.14 -25.32 21.67
N LEU A 150 -32.92 -25.32 21.12
CA LEU A 150 -32.67 -24.81 19.77
C LEU A 150 -33.17 -25.79 18.71
N THR A 151 -33.81 -25.25 17.66
CA THR A 151 -34.14 -26.03 16.47
C THR A 151 -32.86 -26.57 15.79
N PRO A 152 -32.93 -27.71 15.10
CA PRO A 152 -31.78 -28.23 14.34
C PRO A 152 -31.23 -27.24 13.31
N LEU A 153 -32.09 -26.36 12.79
CA LEU A 153 -31.71 -25.30 11.87
C LEU A 153 -30.87 -24.22 12.57
N ALA A 154 -31.27 -23.77 13.77
CA ALA A 154 -30.50 -22.79 14.54
C ALA A 154 -29.12 -23.32 14.92
N ARG A 155 -29.07 -24.60 15.33
CA ARG A 155 -27.83 -25.35 15.57
C ARG A 155 -26.92 -25.36 14.35
N PHE A 156 -27.45 -25.70 13.17
CA PHE A 156 -26.68 -25.66 11.93
C PHE A 156 -26.21 -24.25 11.57
N ALA A 157 -27.08 -23.24 11.66
CA ALA A 157 -26.76 -21.85 11.36
C ALA A 157 -25.62 -21.32 12.24
N LEU A 158 -25.64 -21.60 13.55
CA LEU A 158 -24.56 -21.27 14.48
C LEU A 158 -23.21 -21.83 14.03
N SER A 159 -23.15 -23.09 13.59
CA SER A 159 -21.89 -23.67 13.13
C SER A 159 -21.35 -23.02 11.85
N VAL A 160 -22.22 -22.75 10.88
CA VAL A 160 -21.80 -22.09 9.61
C VAL A 160 -21.32 -20.67 9.89
N GLU A 161 -22.01 -19.95 10.77
CA GLU A 161 -21.62 -18.61 11.18
C GLU A 161 -20.23 -18.59 11.84
N VAL A 162 -19.96 -19.52 12.77
CA VAL A 162 -18.64 -19.65 13.41
C VAL A 162 -17.56 -19.97 12.38
N VAL A 163 -17.80 -20.89 11.45
CA VAL A 163 -16.84 -21.23 10.38
C VAL A 163 -16.53 -20.00 9.52
N LEU A 164 -17.54 -19.24 9.10
CA LEU A 164 -17.34 -18.01 8.33
C LEU A 164 -16.62 -16.93 9.14
N LEU A 165 -16.90 -16.80 10.44
CA LEU A 165 -16.21 -15.86 11.32
C LEU A 165 -14.72 -16.21 11.43
N ILE A 166 -14.37 -17.49 11.57
CA ILE A 166 -12.97 -17.97 11.60
C ILE A 166 -12.23 -17.57 10.32
N TYR A 167 -12.84 -17.76 9.15
CA TYR A 167 -12.20 -17.41 7.86
C TYR A 167 -12.18 -15.91 7.53
N THR A 168 -13.07 -15.08 8.09
CA THR A 168 -13.17 -13.67 7.68
C THR A 168 -12.50 -12.69 8.64
N VAL A 169 -12.55 -12.96 9.95
CA VAL A 169 -12.11 -12.02 11.00
C VAL A 169 -10.70 -12.32 11.48
N ILE A 170 -10.35 -13.60 11.58
CA ILE A 170 -9.25 -14.03 12.44
C ILE A 170 -7.91 -13.96 11.70
N PRO A 171 -6.91 -13.25 12.24
CA PRO A 171 -5.65 -12.97 11.55
C PRO A 171 -4.64 -14.11 11.71
N LEU A 172 -5.03 -15.32 11.32
CA LEU A 172 -4.18 -16.50 11.33
C LEU A 172 -3.76 -16.87 9.90
N PRO A 173 -2.61 -17.54 9.71
CA PRO A 173 -2.22 -18.07 8.42
C PRO A 173 -3.24 -19.13 7.96
N MET A 174 -3.34 -19.30 6.63
CA MET A 174 -4.39 -20.11 6.00
C MET A 174 -4.50 -21.51 6.58
N TYR A 175 -3.35 -22.17 6.79
CA TYR A 175 -3.30 -23.54 7.29
C TYR A 175 -3.89 -23.67 8.70
N LEU A 176 -3.63 -22.72 9.61
CA LEU A 176 -4.21 -22.75 10.96
C LEU A 176 -5.72 -22.51 10.92
N CYS A 177 -6.20 -21.55 10.11
CA CYS A 177 -7.64 -21.33 9.95
C CYS A 177 -8.35 -22.58 9.43
N VAL A 178 -7.79 -23.24 8.40
CA VAL A 178 -8.37 -24.45 7.82
C VAL A 178 -8.37 -25.60 8.82
N ILE A 179 -7.26 -25.86 9.51
CA ILE A 179 -7.17 -26.93 10.52
C ILE A 179 -8.16 -26.70 11.66
N LEU A 180 -8.20 -25.49 12.22
CA LEU A 180 -9.08 -25.17 13.35
C LEU A 180 -10.56 -25.19 12.94
N ALA A 181 -10.91 -24.67 11.76
CA ALA A 181 -12.28 -24.70 11.26
C ALA A 181 -12.74 -26.14 10.97
N LEU A 182 -11.91 -26.97 10.34
CA LEU A 182 -12.24 -28.37 10.09
C LEU A 182 -12.39 -29.15 11.39
N ALA A 183 -11.49 -28.96 12.36
CA ALA A 183 -11.60 -29.58 13.67
C ALA A 183 -12.90 -29.18 14.39
N PHE A 184 -13.28 -27.90 14.31
CA PHE A 184 -14.54 -27.41 14.84
C PHE A 184 -15.75 -28.08 14.17
N SER A 185 -15.78 -28.15 12.84
CA SER A 185 -16.90 -28.76 12.10
C SER A 185 -17.02 -30.27 12.35
N ILE A 186 -15.90 -31.00 12.47
CA ILE A 186 -15.92 -32.43 12.82
C ILE A 186 -16.46 -32.62 14.22
N LEU A 187 -15.94 -31.88 15.22
CA LEU A 187 -16.42 -31.96 16.60
C LEU A 187 -17.93 -31.72 16.68
N PHE A 188 -18.42 -30.72 15.97
CA PHE A 188 -19.83 -30.36 15.97
C PHE A 188 -20.74 -31.41 15.32
N GLU A 189 -20.28 -32.06 14.25
CA GLU A 189 -21.01 -33.16 13.60
C GLU A 189 -21.07 -34.40 14.50
N GLU A 190 -19.99 -34.72 15.23
CA GLU A 190 -19.98 -35.81 16.23
C GLU A 190 -20.97 -35.53 17.38
N LEU A 191 -21.03 -34.29 17.89
CA LEU A 191 -22.03 -33.90 18.89
C LEU A 191 -23.47 -34.01 18.36
N ARG A 192 -23.67 -33.73 17.06
CA ARG A 192 -24.98 -33.86 16.40
C ARG A 192 -25.41 -35.31 16.24
N LEU A 193 -24.46 -36.24 16.10
CA LEU A 193 -24.68 -37.68 15.90
C LEU A 193 -25.04 -38.44 17.19
N SER A 194 -25.05 -37.77 18.34
CA SER A 194 -25.47 -38.33 19.63
C SER A 194 -26.77 -39.17 19.51
N PRO A 195 -26.85 -40.35 20.15
CA PRO A 195 -27.48 -41.57 19.61
C PRO A 195 -29.02 -41.60 19.54
N SER A 196 -29.72 -40.47 19.73
CA SER A 196 -31.17 -40.42 19.93
C SER A 196 -32.00 -40.12 18.67
N SER A 197 -31.42 -40.10 17.47
CA SER A 197 -32.13 -39.69 16.24
C SER A 197 -31.86 -40.61 15.04
N SER A 198 -32.69 -41.65 14.89
CA SER A 198 -32.76 -42.47 13.67
C SER A 198 -33.07 -41.61 12.42
N TYR A 199 -32.28 -41.81 11.37
CA TYR A 199 -32.44 -41.25 10.00
C TYR A 199 -32.47 -39.72 9.87
N ARG A 200 -31.32 -39.06 10.09
CA ARG A 200 -31.05 -37.72 9.51
C ARG A 200 -30.18 -37.85 8.25
N PRO A 201 -30.44 -37.09 7.16
CA PRO A 201 -29.68 -37.19 5.93
C PRO A 201 -28.25 -36.65 6.11
N ARG A 202 -27.29 -37.54 6.42
CA ARG A 202 -25.86 -37.19 6.64
C ARG A 202 -25.24 -36.50 5.42
N GLY A 203 -25.52 -37.01 4.22
CA GLY A 203 -24.93 -36.51 2.99
C GLY A 203 -25.27 -35.04 2.70
N VAL A 204 -26.50 -34.62 2.99
CA VAL A 204 -26.94 -33.24 2.76
C VAL A 204 -26.20 -32.27 3.69
N MET A 205 -26.05 -32.60 4.98
CA MET A 205 -25.35 -31.72 5.92
C MET A 205 -23.85 -31.61 5.62
N PHE A 206 -23.21 -32.74 5.30
CA PHE A 206 -21.81 -32.73 4.86
C PHE A 206 -21.61 -31.87 3.60
N SER A 207 -22.55 -31.92 2.65
CA SER A 207 -22.50 -31.08 1.45
C SER A 207 -22.56 -29.58 1.78
N PHE A 208 -23.33 -29.18 2.79
CA PHE A 208 -23.37 -27.78 3.21
C PHE A 208 -22.10 -27.34 3.97
N TYR A 209 -21.54 -28.20 4.84
CA TYR A 209 -20.27 -27.88 5.53
C TYR A 209 -19.12 -27.73 4.54
N THR A 210 -19.00 -28.65 3.59
CA THR A 210 -17.98 -28.56 2.53
C THR A 210 -18.14 -27.30 1.69
N LEU A 211 -19.37 -26.92 1.32
CA LEU A 211 -19.64 -25.65 0.65
C LEU A 211 -19.24 -24.44 1.50
N ALA A 212 -19.54 -24.45 2.80
CA ALA A 212 -19.17 -23.37 3.72
C ALA A 212 -17.65 -23.23 3.87
N HIS A 213 -16.90 -24.34 3.94
CA HIS A 213 -15.43 -24.32 3.94
C HIS A 213 -14.85 -23.83 2.62
N ILE A 214 -15.38 -24.27 1.47
CA ILE A 214 -14.94 -23.80 0.15
C ILE A 214 -15.17 -22.29 0.03
N LEU A 215 -16.35 -21.81 0.43
CA LEU A 215 -16.68 -20.39 0.44
C LEU A 215 -15.75 -19.61 1.39
N GLY A 216 -15.54 -20.11 2.61
CA GLY A 216 -14.65 -19.49 3.59
C GLY A 216 -13.21 -19.38 3.11
N VAL A 217 -12.65 -20.46 2.55
CA VAL A 217 -11.32 -20.48 1.93
C VAL A 217 -11.24 -19.51 0.76
N HIS A 218 -12.26 -19.49 -0.11
CA HIS A 218 -12.30 -18.57 -1.25
C HIS A 218 -12.27 -17.11 -0.80
N ILE A 219 -13.11 -16.73 0.17
CA ILE A 219 -13.15 -15.37 0.73
C ILE A 219 -11.79 -15.01 1.37
N PHE A 220 -11.20 -15.93 2.13
CA PHE A 220 -9.91 -15.72 2.78
C PHE A 220 -8.79 -15.45 1.75
N VAL A 221 -8.70 -16.28 0.70
CA VAL A 221 -7.71 -16.10 -0.38
C VAL A 221 -7.93 -14.79 -1.11
N LEU A 222 -9.18 -14.44 -1.46
CA LEU A 222 -9.51 -13.16 -2.09
C LEU A 222 -9.08 -11.98 -1.23
N MET A 223 -9.31 -12.04 0.09
CA MET A 223 -8.91 -10.99 1.02
C MET A 223 -7.39 -10.82 1.05
N GLN A 224 -6.63 -11.91 1.18
CA GLN A 224 -5.16 -11.86 1.20
C GLN A 224 -4.56 -11.33 -0.10
N VAL A 225 -5.05 -11.78 -1.25
CA VAL A 225 -4.56 -11.32 -2.55
C VAL A 225 -4.89 -9.84 -2.77
N ARG A 226 -6.10 -9.42 -2.38
CA ARG A 226 -6.53 -8.03 -2.49
C ARG A 226 -5.66 -7.11 -1.64
N ASP A 227 -5.36 -7.48 -0.39
CA ASP A 227 -4.56 -6.63 0.51
C ASP A 227 -3.13 -6.45 -0.05
N ARG A 228 -2.49 -7.52 -0.52
CA ARG A 228 -1.16 -7.43 -1.17
C ARG A 228 -1.16 -6.65 -2.47
N LYS A 229 -2.17 -6.86 -3.33
CA LYS A 229 -2.33 -6.11 -4.58
C LYS A 229 -2.53 -4.62 -4.32
N THR A 230 -3.30 -4.28 -3.28
CA THR A 230 -3.53 -2.89 -2.87
C THR A 230 -2.23 -2.27 -2.37
N PHE A 231 -1.45 -2.99 -1.56
CA PHE A 231 -0.15 -2.52 -1.08
C PHE A 231 0.83 -2.19 -2.23
N ILE A 232 0.98 -3.09 -3.21
CA ILE A 232 1.85 -2.83 -4.38
C ILE A 232 1.36 -1.61 -5.17
N LYS A 233 0.05 -1.52 -5.44
CA LYS A 233 -0.52 -0.39 -6.20
C LYS A 233 -0.31 0.94 -5.49
N VAL A 234 -0.51 0.98 -4.18
CA VAL A 234 -0.24 2.17 -3.36
C VAL A 234 1.25 2.51 -3.42
N GLY A 235 2.14 1.53 -3.27
CA GLY A 235 3.58 1.73 -3.38
C GLY A 235 4.02 2.31 -4.73
N GLN A 236 3.51 1.75 -5.84
CA GLN A 236 3.77 2.26 -7.20
C GLN A 236 3.26 3.69 -7.39
N SER A 237 2.07 4.01 -6.86
CA SER A 237 1.52 5.36 -6.94
C SER A 237 2.34 6.39 -6.16
N LEU A 238 2.93 5.98 -5.03
CA LEU A 238 3.80 6.83 -4.22
C LEU A 238 5.17 7.04 -4.89
N LEU A 239 5.73 5.99 -5.49
CA LEU A 239 6.99 6.09 -6.23
C LEU A 239 6.84 7.02 -7.45
N ALA A 240 5.82 6.80 -8.28
CA ALA A 240 5.54 7.65 -9.43
C ALA A 240 5.29 9.11 -9.03
N ARG A 241 4.64 9.35 -7.88
CA ARG A 241 4.47 10.70 -7.34
C ARG A 241 5.81 11.34 -6.95
N LYS A 242 6.73 10.57 -6.35
CA LYS A 242 8.06 11.06 -5.98
C LYS A 242 8.93 11.37 -7.19
N ASP A 243 8.90 10.50 -8.20
CA ASP A 243 9.63 10.74 -9.46
C ASP A 243 9.13 12.02 -10.15
N LEU A 244 7.81 12.22 -10.19
CA LEU A 244 7.21 13.44 -10.72
C LEU A 244 7.57 14.69 -9.90
N GLU A 245 7.64 14.59 -8.56
CA GLU A 245 8.11 15.68 -7.70
C GLU A 245 9.57 16.06 -8.03
N ILE A 246 10.46 15.08 -8.21
CA ILE A 246 11.88 15.30 -8.56
C ILE A 246 12.02 15.90 -9.96
N GLU A 247 11.32 15.36 -10.96
CA GLU A 247 11.36 15.86 -12.33
C GLU A 247 10.80 17.30 -12.41
N LYS A 248 9.75 17.59 -11.63
CA LYS A 248 9.22 18.95 -11.52
C LYS A 248 10.26 19.90 -10.94
N GLU A 249 10.91 19.55 -9.82
CA GLU A 249 11.96 20.39 -9.25
C GLU A 249 13.12 20.62 -10.23
N PHE A 250 13.54 19.58 -10.95
CA PHE A 250 14.58 19.69 -11.96
C PHE A 250 14.17 20.65 -13.09
N LYS A 251 12.94 20.52 -13.60
CA LYS A 251 12.37 21.41 -14.60
C LYS A 251 12.30 22.85 -14.09
N ASP A 252 11.83 23.08 -12.87
CA ASP A 252 11.67 24.41 -12.28
C ASP A 252 13.05 25.09 -12.11
N ARG A 253 14.08 24.33 -11.69
CA ARG A 253 15.48 24.82 -11.63
C ARG A 253 16.05 25.13 -13.00
N MET A 254 15.75 24.31 -14.01
CA MET A 254 16.20 24.51 -15.38
C MET A 254 15.58 25.78 -15.99
N ILE A 255 14.29 26.03 -15.78
CA ILE A 255 13.60 27.26 -16.22
C ILE A 255 14.26 28.48 -15.58
N GLY A 256 14.48 28.45 -14.25
CA GLY A 256 15.13 29.54 -13.53
C GLY A 256 16.62 29.75 -13.85
N SER A 257 17.27 28.80 -14.53
CA SER A 257 18.67 28.92 -14.97
C SER A 257 18.81 29.51 -16.37
N VAL A 258 17.76 29.39 -17.20
CA VAL A 258 17.78 29.84 -18.61
C VAL A 258 17.02 31.16 -18.79
N MET A 259 16.04 31.44 -17.95
CA MET A 259 15.16 32.60 -18.08
C MET A 259 15.24 33.54 -16.87
N PRO A 260 15.11 34.86 -17.09
CA PRO A 260 14.90 35.83 -16.02
C PRO A 260 13.75 35.43 -15.09
N ARG A 261 13.90 35.71 -13.80
CA ARG A 261 12.92 35.28 -12.77
C ARG A 261 11.49 35.68 -13.08
N MET A 262 11.27 36.91 -13.57
CA MET A 262 9.93 37.40 -13.91
C MET A 262 9.25 36.55 -15.00
N VAL A 263 9.99 36.20 -16.05
CA VAL A 263 9.47 35.38 -17.17
C VAL A 263 9.31 33.92 -16.73
N ALA A 264 10.26 33.41 -15.94
CA ALA A 264 10.19 32.07 -15.37
C ALA A 264 8.95 31.88 -14.49
N GLU A 265 8.65 32.83 -13.60
CA GLU A 265 7.47 32.79 -12.71
C GLU A 265 6.15 32.83 -13.50
N GLU A 266 6.08 33.64 -14.56
CA GLU A 266 4.93 33.70 -15.45
C GLU A 266 4.68 32.35 -16.15
N LEU A 267 5.73 31.74 -16.71
CA LEU A 267 5.65 30.42 -17.34
C LEU A 267 5.32 29.31 -16.34
N LEU A 268 5.85 29.38 -15.12
CA LEU A 268 5.53 28.42 -14.07
C LEU A 268 4.06 28.53 -13.65
N LYS A 269 3.52 29.76 -13.56
CA LYS A 269 2.11 30.02 -13.29
C LYS A 269 1.22 29.50 -14.41
N GLU A 270 1.56 29.79 -15.66
CA GLU A 270 0.84 29.28 -16.84
C GLU A 270 0.84 27.74 -16.86
N SER A 271 1.99 27.10 -16.59
CA SER A 271 2.08 25.64 -16.54
C SER A 271 1.22 24.99 -15.44
N SER A 272 0.91 25.74 -14.37
CA SER A 272 0.02 25.30 -13.31
C SER A 272 -1.45 25.44 -13.68
N GLU A 273 -1.80 26.47 -14.45
CA GLU A 273 -3.15 26.76 -14.95
C GLU A 273 -3.55 25.79 -16.08
N LEU A 274 -2.63 25.43 -16.99
CA LEU A 274 -2.88 24.45 -18.06
C LEU A 274 -3.15 23.01 -17.58
N LYS A 275 -2.99 22.71 -16.27
CA LYS A 275 -3.45 21.43 -15.71
C LYS A 275 -4.98 21.32 -15.63
N ARG A 276 -5.74 22.39 -15.89
CA ARG A 276 -7.18 22.31 -16.13
C ARG A 276 -7.42 21.88 -17.58
N PRO A 277 -8.25 20.86 -17.84
CA PRO A 277 -8.59 20.48 -19.21
C PRO A 277 -9.45 21.59 -19.82
N SER A 278 -8.83 22.55 -20.49
CA SER A 278 -9.53 23.42 -21.43
C SER A 278 -9.78 22.62 -22.70
N ASN A 279 -11.04 22.22 -22.87
CA ASN A 279 -11.63 21.79 -24.13
C ASN A 279 -11.55 22.91 -25.17
N THR A 280 -10.36 23.17 -25.71
CA THR A 280 -10.20 23.97 -26.93
C THR A 280 -9.46 23.11 -27.95
N PRO A 281 -10.19 22.53 -28.93
CA PRO A 281 -9.58 21.77 -30.01
C PRO A 281 -8.81 22.74 -30.92
N ASP A 282 -7.65 22.26 -31.37
CA ASP A 282 -7.16 22.50 -32.72
C ASP A 282 -7.01 23.97 -33.15
N ARG A 283 -5.90 24.60 -32.73
CA ARG A 283 -5.42 25.83 -33.38
C ARG A 283 -4.77 25.49 -34.72
N GLY A 284 -5.62 25.33 -35.73
CA GLY A 284 -5.24 25.54 -37.12
C GLY A 284 -4.58 26.90 -37.30
N SER A 285 -3.45 26.91 -38.01
CA SER A 285 -2.83 28.06 -38.68
C SER A 285 -2.70 29.38 -37.89
N ASN A 286 -1.94 29.39 -36.80
CA ASN A 286 -1.28 30.65 -36.41
C ASN A 286 0.06 30.74 -37.15
N LEU A 287 0.13 31.59 -38.19
CA LEU A 287 1.36 31.86 -38.97
C LEU A 287 2.51 32.36 -38.08
N PHE A 288 2.18 32.92 -36.91
CA PHE A 288 3.15 33.43 -35.94
C PHE A 288 3.25 32.48 -34.75
N ARG A 289 4.48 32.03 -34.47
CA ARG A 289 4.82 31.39 -33.19
C ARG A 289 4.64 32.45 -32.09
N PRO A 290 3.93 32.15 -31.00
CA PRO A 290 3.82 33.10 -29.89
C PRO A 290 5.23 33.39 -29.35
N PHE A 291 5.53 34.67 -29.16
CA PHE A 291 6.72 35.15 -28.47
C PHE A 291 6.28 36.23 -27.47
N THR A 292 6.88 36.25 -26.28
CA THR A 292 6.58 37.23 -25.23
C THR A 292 7.55 38.40 -25.35
N MET A 293 7.04 39.60 -25.61
CA MET A 293 7.82 40.83 -25.66
C MET A 293 7.06 41.93 -24.93
N ASN A 294 7.62 42.41 -23.82
CA ASN A 294 7.05 43.49 -23.04
C ASN A 294 7.84 44.77 -23.29
N LEU A 295 7.16 45.85 -23.68
CA LEU A 295 7.77 47.16 -23.76
C LEU A 295 8.01 47.68 -22.34
N MET A 296 9.24 48.08 -22.04
CA MET A 296 9.63 48.56 -20.70
C MET A 296 10.07 50.01 -20.79
N HIS A 297 9.55 50.84 -19.89
CA HIS A 297 9.92 52.25 -19.76
C HIS A 297 10.81 52.44 -18.52
N ASN A 298 11.65 53.48 -18.51
CA ASN A 298 12.55 53.82 -17.40
C ASN A 298 13.59 52.76 -17.02
N VAL A 299 14.11 52.02 -18.01
CA VAL A 299 15.19 51.04 -17.79
C VAL A 299 16.55 51.68 -18.03
N SER A 300 17.54 51.32 -17.23
CA SER A 300 18.95 51.68 -17.47
C SER A 300 19.72 50.48 -18.01
N ILE A 301 20.45 50.68 -19.09
CA ILE A 301 21.27 49.65 -19.74
C ILE A 301 22.74 49.97 -19.50
N LEU A 302 23.47 49.06 -18.85
CA LEU A 302 24.92 49.17 -18.68
C LEU A 302 25.63 48.29 -19.69
N PHE A 303 26.52 48.91 -20.46
CA PHE A 303 27.48 48.23 -21.33
C PHE A 303 28.84 48.24 -20.66
N ALA A 304 29.40 47.05 -20.42
CA ALA A 304 30.76 46.88 -19.93
C ALA A 304 31.57 46.08 -20.96
N ASP A 305 32.82 46.47 -21.18
CA ASP A 305 33.77 45.74 -22.01
C ASP A 305 35.14 45.64 -21.34
N ILE A 306 35.87 44.56 -21.62
CA ILE A 306 37.24 44.32 -21.19
C ILE A 306 38.19 44.96 -22.21
N VAL A 307 38.69 46.16 -21.88
CA VAL A 307 39.69 46.85 -22.71
C VAL A 307 40.98 46.02 -22.79
N GLY A 308 41.45 45.77 -24.01
CA GLY A 308 42.70 45.03 -24.24
C GLY A 308 42.58 43.51 -24.12
N PHE A 309 41.36 42.96 -24.15
CA PHE A 309 41.11 41.52 -24.07
C PHE A 309 41.97 40.71 -25.06
N THR A 310 42.10 41.16 -26.30
CA THR A 310 42.82 40.44 -27.37
C THR A 310 44.32 40.33 -27.14
N LYS A 311 44.94 41.36 -26.54
CA LYS A 311 46.35 41.31 -26.14
C LYS A 311 46.56 40.42 -24.92
N MET A 312 45.56 40.35 -24.05
CA MET A 312 45.60 39.54 -22.84
C MET A 312 45.37 38.05 -23.14
N SER A 313 44.48 37.72 -24.07
CA SER A 313 44.18 36.34 -24.47
C SER A 313 45.25 35.71 -25.35
N SER A 314 46.02 36.50 -26.11
CA SER A 314 47.04 35.99 -27.04
C SER A 314 48.15 35.17 -26.38
N ASN A 315 48.40 35.39 -25.08
CA ASN A 315 49.51 34.77 -24.36
C ASN A 315 49.03 33.75 -23.29
N LYS A 316 47.76 33.30 -23.35
CA LYS A 316 47.18 32.36 -22.39
C LYS A 316 46.71 31.09 -23.06
N SER A 317 46.80 29.97 -22.36
CA SER A 317 46.14 28.73 -22.79
C SER A 317 44.61 28.86 -22.72
N ALA A 318 43.90 28.02 -23.47
CA ALA A 318 42.44 28.03 -23.48
C ALA A 318 41.86 27.80 -22.07
N ASP A 319 42.44 26.88 -21.29
CA ASP A 319 42.00 26.58 -19.93
C ASP A 319 42.23 27.76 -18.98
N GLU A 320 43.39 28.42 -19.03
CA GLU A 320 43.68 29.60 -18.21
C GLU A 320 42.75 30.78 -18.54
N LEU A 321 42.41 30.95 -19.83
CA LEU A 321 41.48 31.98 -20.27
C LEU A 321 40.05 31.69 -19.78
N VAL A 322 39.56 30.45 -19.94
CA VAL A 322 38.23 30.04 -19.45
C VAL A 322 38.14 30.19 -17.94
N ASN A 323 39.17 29.78 -17.19
CA ASN A 323 39.19 29.92 -15.73
C ASN A 323 39.15 31.38 -15.28
N MET A 324 39.91 32.26 -15.94
CA MET A 324 39.90 33.70 -15.63
C MET A 324 38.57 34.36 -16.00
N LEU A 325 37.98 34.00 -17.14
CA LEU A 325 36.66 34.48 -17.53
C LEU A 325 35.58 34.00 -16.56
N ASN A 326 35.65 32.75 -16.11
CA ASN A 326 34.71 32.19 -15.16
C ASN A 326 34.80 32.89 -13.78
N ASP A 327 36.00 33.22 -13.30
CA ASP A 327 36.17 34.05 -12.08
C ASP A 327 35.61 35.47 -12.28
N LEU A 328 35.92 36.11 -13.40
CA LEU A 328 35.41 37.45 -13.71
C LEU A 328 33.88 37.48 -13.79
N PHE A 329 33.26 36.57 -14.53
CA PHE A 329 31.80 36.48 -14.62
C PHE A 329 31.17 36.05 -13.31
N GLY A 330 31.80 35.15 -12.54
CA GLY A 330 31.34 34.81 -11.20
C GLY A 330 31.28 36.03 -10.27
N ARG A 331 32.28 36.92 -10.33
CA ARG A 331 32.27 38.18 -9.57
C ARG A 331 31.20 39.16 -10.05
N PHE A 332 31.00 39.28 -11.37
CA PHE A 332 29.94 40.10 -11.91
C PHE A 332 28.55 39.57 -11.54
N ASP A 333 28.32 38.26 -11.62
CA ASP A 333 27.05 37.63 -11.24
C ASP A 333 26.76 37.84 -9.74
N ALA A 334 27.78 37.76 -8.88
CA ALA A 334 27.65 38.07 -7.46
C ALA A 334 27.32 39.56 -7.19
N LEU A 335 27.89 40.49 -7.97
CA LEU A 335 27.55 41.91 -7.88
C LEU A 335 26.12 42.17 -8.36
N CYS A 336 25.68 41.54 -9.45
CA CYS A 336 24.32 41.67 -9.96
C CYS A 336 23.29 41.20 -8.95
N GLY A 337 23.54 40.06 -8.30
CA GLY A 337 22.69 39.56 -7.21
C GLY A 337 22.61 40.51 -6.01
N LYS A 338 23.66 41.28 -5.71
CA LYS A 338 23.68 42.27 -4.63
C LYS A 338 23.03 43.60 -5.00
N CYS A 339 23.20 44.03 -6.24
CA CYS A 339 22.67 45.30 -6.75
C CYS A 339 21.23 45.19 -7.28
N GLY A 340 20.67 43.98 -7.37
CA GLY A 340 19.35 43.74 -7.96
C GLY A 340 19.32 43.93 -9.47
N CYS A 341 20.46 43.76 -10.15
CA CYS A 341 20.56 43.90 -11.59
C CYS A 341 20.25 42.57 -12.29
N GLU A 342 19.61 42.64 -13.46
CA GLU A 342 19.31 41.48 -14.30
C GLU A 342 20.36 41.38 -15.42
N LYS A 343 20.97 40.21 -15.60
CA LYS A 343 21.97 39.94 -16.65
C LYS A 343 21.26 39.42 -17.91
N ILE A 344 21.46 40.06 -19.06
CA ILE A 344 20.70 39.73 -20.28
C ILE A 344 21.43 38.69 -21.14
N SER A 345 22.75 38.82 -21.32
CA SER A 345 23.61 37.84 -21.98
C SER A 345 25.06 38.32 -21.97
N THR A 346 26.00 37.40 -22.19
CA THR A 346 27.38 37.73 -22.62
C THR A 346 27.46 37.60 -24.13
N LEU A 347 27.64 38.71 -24.85
CA LEU A 347 27.90 38.65 -26.29
C LEU A 347 29.40 38.49 -26.51
N GLY A 348 29.82 37.34 -27.03
CA GLY A 348 31.14 37.15 -27.61
C GLY A 348 31.04 37.26 -29.14
N LYS A 349 31.41 38.40 -29.72
CA LYS A 349 31.52 38.56 -31.18
C LYS A 349 32.87 39.20 -31.53
N HIS A 350 33.63 38.50 -32.39
CA HIS A 350 34.82 38.92 -33.12
C HIS A 350 35.86 39.82 -32.42
N LEU A 351 37.00 39.21 -32.07
CA LEU A 351 38.33 39.79 -31.87
C LEU A 351 38.50 40.98 -30.90
N ASN A 352 37.46 41.46 -30.24
CA ASN A 352 37.44 42.35 -29.07
C ASN A 352 35.97 42.35 -28.62
N ILE A 353 35.69 42.45 -27.34
CA ILE A 353 34.38 42.72 -26.75
C ILE A 353 33.72 41.53 -26.02
N PHE A 354 33.81 41.59 -24.68
CA PHE A 354 32.89 40.91 -23.78
C PHE A 354 31.84 41.93 -23.36
N LEU A 355 30.79 42.08 -24.16
CA LEU A 355 29.68 42.96 -23.78
C LEU A 355 28.78 42.19 -22.82
N SER A 356 28.90 42.47 -21.53
CA SER A 356 27.87 42.08 -20.56
C SER A 356 26.86 43.22 -20.51
N CYS A 357 25.63 42.92 -20.92
CA CYS A 357 24.52 43.86 -20.86
C CYS A 357 23.76 43.61 -19.54
N PHE A 358 23.77 44.60 -18.64
CA PHE A 358 23.01 44.55 -17.39
C PHE A 358 21.83 45.52 -17.46
N LEU A 359 20.65 45.05 -17.07
CA LEU A 359 19.47 45.87 -16.85
C LEU A 359 19.39 46.21 -15.36
N ALA A 360 19.37 47.50 -15.02
CA ALA A 360 19.00 47.97 -13.69
C ALA A 360 17.55 48.49 -13.73
N PHE A 361 16.75 48.06 -12.77
CA PHE A 361 15.36 48.47 -12.57
C PHE A 361 15.24 49.65 -11.60
#